data_AF-A0A7L0KL24-F1
#
_entry.id   AF-A0A7L0KL24-F1
#
_cell.length_a   1.000
_cell.length_b   1.000
_cell.length_c   1.000
_cell.angle_alpha   90.00
_cell.angle_beta   90.00
_cell.angle_gamma   90.00
#
_symmetry.space_group_name_H-M   'P 1'
#
loop_
_entity.id
_entity.type
_entity.pdbx_description
1 polymer ?
#
loop_
_entity_poly.entity_id
_entity_poly.type
_entity_poly.pdbx_seq_one_letter_code
_entity_poly.pdbx_strand_id
1 'polypeptide(L)'
;DLDTMCFCNTCSQPLCAPCREETHRAKVFARHEIVSLAKRTKDIHKKCREYCPRRAAPHRACVTPLSLAALHEEPYIMFSTEKKSMLCINCFRDMQGESRAHCIDIETAYVQGCEKLDQAVMAVKELQTSTREAIVLLKAMIEEVRNSASQEETAINALFGGMQEQLSERKKALLKAVQSQHEEKEKAFKEQLAHLASLLPTLQVHLVICSAFLSSANKAEFLDLGYQLMERLQRIVKLPHRLRPAQTSKINTEYRAEFARCLEPLLMLAPRRSVVGSAGGIGPGIAGTNMIPGGQCSKTLIVPGCPPAGDKMSTGSMVRKPTLHRYISTKVLLAEGSETPFAEHCRNYENTYRMLQTEIQGLKDQVQELHRDLTKHHSLIRTEIMSEILQKSLQMDVQIAAHYSSVEMMRSVFEEVWEETYQRVANEQEIYEAQLHDLLQLRQENSCLTTITKQIAPYVRSIAKVKERLEPRLQEPREPKDEHAQTLLRIDNSEAAQ
;
A
#
# COMPACT_ATOMS: atom_id res chain seq x y z
N ASP A 1 2.97 -29.56 -50.16
CA ASP A 1 4.35 -29.71 -50.69
C ASP A 1 5.16 -30.80 -50.00
N LEU A 2 4.78 -32.07 -50.21
CA LEU A 2 5.63 -33.22 -49.83
C LEU A 2 6.79 -33.44 -50.84
N ASP A 3 6.74 -32.78 -52.00
CA ASP A 3 7.68 -32.95 -53.11
C ASP A 3 9.03 -32.25 -52.93
N THR A 4 9.20 -31.42 -51.89
CA THR A 4 10.46 -30.72 -51.58
C THR A 4 11.24 -31.33 -50.42
N MET A 5 10.69 -32.35 -49.73
CA MET A 5 11.39 -33.04 -48.65
C MET A 5 12.30 -34.14 -49.21
N CYS A 6 13.59 -34.10 -48.85
CA CYS A 6 14.59 -35.08 -49.27
C CYS A 6 15.05 -35.92 -48.08
N PHE A 7 15.50 -37.15 -48.29
CA PHE A 7 16.07 -37.98 -47.23
C PHE A 7 17.53 -38.23 -47.53
N CYS A 8 18.39 -37.99 -46.54
CA CYS A 8 19.80 -38.34 -46.62
C CYS A 8 19.98 -39.76 -46.09
N ASN A 9 20.28 -40.73 -46.97
CA ASN A 9 20.51 -42.12 -46.57
C ASN A 9 21.76 -42.27 -45.69
N THR A 10 22.74 -41.38 -45.85
CA THR A 10 23.99 -41.40 -45.08
C THR A 10 23.79 -40.89 -43.64
N CYS A 11 22.97 -39.86 -43.43
CA CYS A 11 22.67 -39.31 -42.10
C CYS A 11 21.42 -39.92 -41.45
N SER A 12 20.64 -40.68 -42.21
CA SER A 12 19.34 -41.24 -41.79
C SER A 12 18.33 -40.18 -41.30
N GLN A 13 18.31 -39.01 -41.93
CA GLN A 13 17.44 -37.89 -41.53
C GLN A 13 16.60 -37.33 -42.70
N PRO A 14 15.33 -36.97 -42.46
CA PRO A 14 14.54 -36.19 -43.39
C PRO A 14 15.01 -34.73 -43.37
N LEU A 15 15.17 -34.15 -44.55
CA LEU A 15 15.66 -32.79 -44.77
C LEU A 15 14.56 -31.96 -45.43
N CYS A 16 14.24 -30.82 -44.84
CA CYS A 16 13.50 -29.77 -45.52
C CYS A 16 14.38 -29.06 -46.56
N ALA A 17 13.76 -28.30 -47.46
CA ALA A 17 14.47 -27.61 -48.55
C ALA A 17 15.65 -26.72 -48.06
N PRO A 18 15.50 -25.90 -46.99
CA PRO A 18 16.63 -25.13 -46.43
C PRO A 18 17.78 -26.02 -45.95
N CYS A 19 17.48 -27.09 -45.19
CA CYS A 19 18.51 -27.99 -44.68
C CYS A 19 19.25 -28.71 -45.82
N ARG A 20 18.57 -29.08 -46.89
CA ARG A 20 19.21 -29.67 -48.08
C ARG A 20 20.21 -28.70 -48.72
N GLU A 21 19.82 -27.43 -48.87
CA GLU A 21 20.60 -26.44 -49.61
C GLU A 21 21.76 -25.86 -48.78
N GLU A 22 21.54 -25.57 -47.50
CA GLU A 22 22.54 -24.91 -46.65
C GLU A 22 23.56 -25.89 -46.06
N THR A 23 23.13 -27.10 -45.68
CA THR A 23 24.02 -28.06 -45.00
C THR A 23 24.54 -29.16 -45.92
N HIS A 24 23.70 -29.72 -46.78
CA HIS A 24 24.03 -30.93 -47.55
C HIS A 24 24.52 -30.68 -48.98
N ARG A 25 24.52 -29.43 -49.46
CA ARG A 25 25.10 -29.02 -50.76
C ARG A 25 26.58 -28.65 -50.66
N ALA A 26 27.13 -28.53 -49.44
CA ALA A 26 28.55 -28.23 -49.23
C ALA A 26 29.45 -29.39 -49.71
N LYS A 27 30.62 -29.08 -50.30
CA LYS A 27 31.52 -30.07 -50.93
C LYS A 27 31.94 -31.23 -50.00
N VAL A 28 31.96 -31.01 -48.69
CA VAL A 28 32.29 -32.02 -47.67
C VAL A 28 31.22 -33.11 -47.53
N PHE A 29 29.98 -32.86 -47.96
CA PHE A 29 28.86 -33.82 -47.93
C PHE A 29 28.46 -34.33 -49.32
N ALA A 30 29.29 -34.10 -50.35
CA ALA A 30 29.02 -34.56 -51.72
C ALA A 30 28.94 -36.09 -51.86
N ARG A 31 29.42 -36.84 -50.84
CA ARG A 31 29.31 -38.30 -50.75
C ARG A 31 28.00 -38.78 -50.12
N HIS A 32 27.18 -37.87 -49.61
CA HIS A 32 25.90 -38.25 -49.00
C HIS A 32 24.88 -38.57 -50.08
N GLU A 33 24.28 -39.75 -49.97
CA GLU A 33 23.25 -40.17 -50.91
C GLU A 33 21.91 -39.52 -50.50
N ILE A 34 21.50 -38.52 -51.26
CA ILE A 34 20.26 -37.78 -51.02
C ILE A 34 19.23 -38.21 -52.05
N VAL A 35 18.12 -38.78 -51.57
CA VAL A 35 17.04 -39.29 -52.41
C VAL A 35 15.76 -38.51 -52.09
N SER A 36 14.92 -38.25 -53.09
CA SER A 36 13.61 -37.68 -52.83
C SER A 36 12.78 -38.65 -51.99
N LEU A 37 12.06 -38.15 -50.98
CA LEU A 37 11.25 -39.01 -50.10
C LEU A 37 10.24 -39.85 -50.90
N ALA A 38 9.71 -39.29 -52.00
CA ALA A 38 8.80 -39.97 -52.93
C ALA A 38 9.42 -41.13 -53.74
N LYS A 39 10.75 -41.14 -53.97
CA LYS A 39 11.44 -42.27 -54.63
C LYS A 39 11.72 -43.40 -53.64
N ARG A 40 12.00 -43.09 -52.38
CA ARG A 40 12.32 -44.07 -51.33
C ARG A 40 11.13 -44.93 -50.91
N THR A 41 9.92 -44.39 -50.97
CA THR A 41 8.69 -45.11 -50.61
C THR A 41 8.25 -46.18 -51.62
N LYS A 42 8.89 -46.24 -52.81
CA LYS A 42 8.54 -47.20 -53.89
C LYS A 42 9.35 -48.50 -53.90
N ASP A 43 10.37 -48.65 -53.04
CA ASP A 43 11.08 -49.93 -52.84
C ASP A 43 10.31 -50.81 -51.84
N ILE A 44 9.25 -51.46 -52.32
CA ILE A 44 8.24 -52.13 -51.49
C ILE A 44 8.75 -53.45 -50.87
N HIS A 45 9.87 -54.01 -51.35
CA HIS A 45 10.35 -55.33 -50.91
C HIS A 45 11.82 -55.30 -50.49
N LYS A 46 12.09 -54.79 -49.28
CA LYS A 46 13.41 -54.95 -48.68
C LYS A 46 13.63 -56.41 -48.33
N LYS A 47 14.69 -57.00 -48.89
CA LYS A 47 15.14 -58.37 -48.61
C LYS A 47 15.93 -58.43 -47.30
N CYS A 48 15.83 -59.55 -46.60
CA CYS A 48 16.54 -59.76 -45.35
C CYS A 48 18.06 -59.82 -45.55
N ARG A 49 18.76 -58.93 -44.83
CA ARG A 49 20.23 -58.88 -44.79
C ARG A 49 20.80 -59.36 -43.45
N GLU A 50 19.97 -59.93 -42.57
CA GLU A 50 20.45 -60.48 -41.30
C GLU A 50 21.27 -61.75 -41.53
N TYR A 51 22.33 -61.87 -40.75
CA TYR A 51 23.26 -63.00 -40.76
C TYR A 51 22.63 -64.20 -40.05
N CYS A 52 22.54 -65.34 -40.72
CA CYS A 52 22.06 -66.59 -40.14
C CYS A 52 23.24 -67.40 -39.57
N PRO A 53 23.41 -67.51 -38.24
CA PRO A 53 24.47 -68.34 -37.66
C PRO A 53 24.22 -69.85 -37.81
N ARG A 54 23.03 -70.30 -38.27
CA ARG A 54 22.63 -71.72 -38.30
C ARG A 54 22.79 -72.44 -39.65
N ARG A 55 23.10 -71.73 -40.75
CA ARG A 55 23.39 -72.35 -42.07
C ARG A 55 24.87 -72.68 -42.30
N ALA A 56 25.69 -72.70 -41.24
CA ALA A 56 27.01 -73.32 -41.28
C ALA A 56 26.91 -74.80 -40.86
N ALA A 57 26.24 -75.63 -41.65
CA ALA A 57 26.38 -77.08 -41.49
C ALA A 57 27.72 -77.51 -42.12
N PRO A 58 28.59 -78.27 -41.42
CA PRO A 58 29.86 -78.69 -41.99
C PRO A 58 29.60 -79.84 -42.97
N HIS A 59 29.54 -79.55 -44.27
CA HIS A 59 29.69 -80.62 -45.26
C HIS A 59 31.19 -80.98 -45.31
N ARG A 60 31.50 -82.21 -44.88
CA ARG A 60 32.86 -82.76 -44.81
C ARG A 60 33.36 -83.12 -46.21
N ALA A 61 33.49 -82.12 -47.10
CA ALA A 61 34.27 -82.15 -48.34
C ALA A 61 34.08 -80.82 -49.09
N CYS A 62 34.80 -79.76 -48.70
CA CYS A 62 35.19 -78.70 -49.63
C CYS A 62 36.31 -77.86 -49.01
N VAL A 63 37.48 -77.93 -49.62
CA VAL A 63 38.65 -77.13 -49.28
C VAL A 63 38.67 -75.94 -50.23
N THR A 64 38.01 -74.84 -49.86
CA THR A 64 38.29 -73.49 -50.38
C THR A 64 37.80 -72.44 -49.37
N PRO A 65 38.65 -71.53 -48.89
CA PRO A 65 38.24 -70.40 -48.08
C PRO A 65 37.97 -69.21 -49.01
N LEU A 66 36.72 -68.98 -49.42
CA LEU A 66 36.13 -67.68 -49.76
C LEU A 66 34.71 -67.89 -50.32
N SER A 67 33.74 -67.13 -49.80
CA SER A 67 32.28 -67.23 -50.05
C SER A 67 31.65 -68.45 -49.35
N LEU A 68 30.66 -68.33 -48.47
CA LEU A 68 29.34 -67.76 -48.75
C LEU A 68 28.63 -67.47 -47.41
N ALA A 69 28.61 -66.22 -46.95
CA ALA A 69 27.70 -65.82 -45.89
C ALA A 69 26.30 -65.78 -46.50
N ALA A 70 25.48 -66.80 -46.28
CA ALA A 70 24.14 -66.86 -46.83
C ALA A 70 23.23 -65.87 -46.07
N LEU A 71 23.09 -64.67 -46.63
CA LEU A 71 21.97 -63.78 -46.29
C LEU A 71 20.68 -64.55 -46.58
N HIS A 72 19.66 -64.38 -45.75
CA HIS A 72 18.41 -65.07 -46.00
C HIS A 72 17.80 -64.69 -47.36
N GLU A 73 18.03 -63.45 -47.85
CA GLU A 73 17.52 -62.89 -49.12
C GLU A 73 15.99 -62.97 -49.35
N GLU A 74 15.27 -63.62 -48.44
CA GLU A 74 13.81 -63.65 -48.36
C GLU A 74 13.24 -62.28 -48.00
N PRO A 75 12.04 -61.94 -48.49
CA PRO A 75 11.35 -60.72 -48.10
C PRO A 75 11.04 -60.73 -46.60
N TYR A 76 11.07 -59.54 -45.99
CA TYR A 76 10.53 -59.35 -44.66
C TYR A 76 9.01 -59.53 -44.69
N ILE A 77 8.48 -60.36 -43.79
CA ILE A 77 7.05 -60.70 -43.72
C ILE A 77 6.49 -60.58 -42.30
N MET A 78 7.36 -60.48 -41.29
CA MET A 78 6.99 -60.40 -39.88
C MET A 78 7.76 -59.25 -39.21
N PHE A 79 7.26 -58.76 -38.08
CA PHE A 79 7.89 -57.75 -37.24
C PHE A 79 7.91 -58.20 -35.78
N SER A 80 9.08 -58.10 -35.12
CA SER A 80 9.19 -58.31 -33.68
C SER A 80 8.87 -57.03 -32.93
N THR A 81 7.79 -57.03 -32.16
CA THR A 81 7.39 -55.86 -31.35
C THR A 81 8.34 -55.64 -30.16
N GLU A 82 8.94 -56.72 -29.65
CA GLU A 82 9.92 -56.71 -28.57
C GLU A 82 11.27 -56.09 -29.03
N LYS A 83 11.85 -56.60 -30.13
CA LYS A 83 13.16 -56.15 -30.64
C LYS A 83 13.06 -54.96 -31.60
N LYS A 84 11.85 -54.59 -32.00
CA LYS A 84 11.54 -53.53 -32.99
C LYS A 84 12.28 -53.74 -34.31
N SER A 85 12.33 -54.98 -34.80
CA SER A 85 13.05 -55.37 -36.01
C SER A 85 12.18 -56.15 -36.99
N MET A 86 12.48 -56.01 -38.28
CA MET A 86 11.83 -56.74 -39.37
C MET A 86 12.44 -58.14 -39.50
N LEU A 87 11.58 -59.14 -39.75
CA LEU A 87 11.97 -60.55 -39.80
C LEU A 87 11.47 -61.21 -41.10
N CYS A 88 12.34 -61.96 -41.77
CA CYS A 88 11.91 -62.88 -42.82
C CYS A 88 11.52 -64.24 -42.20
N ILE A 89 10.98 -65.14 -43.03
CA ILE A 89 10.54 -66.46 -42.58
C ILE A 89 11.65 -67.25 -41.87
N ASN A 90 12.90 -67.13 -42.32
CA ASN A 90 14.03 -67.84 -41.73
C ASN A 90 14.48 -67.21 -40.40
N CYS A 91 14.53 -65.87 -40.29
CA CYS A 91 14.82 -65.20 -39.02
C CYS A 91 13.79 -65.56 -37.93
N PHE A 92 12.50 -65.62 -38.30
CA PHE A 92 11.45 -66.06 -37.38
C PHE A 92 11.62 -67.52 -36.95
N ARG A 93 12.04 -68.42 -37.86
CA ARG A 93 12.30 -69.83 -37.55
C ARG A 93 13.48 -70.00 -36.59
N ASP A 94 14.51 -69.18 -36.73
CA ASP A 94 15.73 -69.21 -35.91
C ASP A 94 15.55 -68.60 -34.51
N MET A 95 14.46 -67.87 -34.26
CA MET A 95 14.12 -67.30 -32.95
C MET A 95 13.67 -68.37 -31.94
N GLN A 96 14.07 -68.17 -30.68
CA GLN A 96 13.67 -68.98 -29.54
C GLN A 96 12.16 -68.87 -29.26
N GLY A 97 11.55 -69.94 -28.75
CA GLY A 97 10.09 -70.11 -28.68
C GLY A 97 9.32 -68.97 -28.00
N GLU A 98 9.83 -68.41 -26.90
CA GLU A 98 9.16 -67.35 -26.14
C GLU A 98 9.13 -66.01 -26.92
N SER A 99 10.24 -65.60 -27.53
CA SER A 99 10.30 -64.37 -28.34
C SER A 99 9.43 -64.42 -29.61
N ARG A 100 8.99 -65.61 -30.05
CA ARG A 100 8.09 -65.75 -31.21
C ARG A 100 6.67 -65.26 -30.91
N ALA A 101 6.26 -65.26 -29.64
CA ALA A 101 4.95 -64.75 -29.22
C ALA A 101 4.82 -63.23 -29.45
N HIS A 102 5.94 -62.51 -29.58
CA HIS A 102 5.99 -61.06 -29.82
C HIS A 102 6.15 -60.70 -31.32
N CYS A 103 6.07 -61.69 -32.21
CA CYS A 103 6.15 -61.49 -33.66
C CYS A 103 4.75 -61.45 -34.27
N ILE A 104 4.48 -60.40 -35.02
CA ILE A 104 3.23 -60.20 -35.77
C ILE A 104 3.56 -60.06 -37.25
N ASP A 105 2.58 -60.27 -38.14
CA ASP A 105 2.79 -60.04 -39.56
C ASP A 105 3.05 -58.54 -39.84
N ILE A 106 3.77 -58.28 -40.92
CA ILE A 106 4.22 -56.94 -41.31
C ILE A 106 3.05 -55.96 -41.50
N GLU A 107 1.91 -56.43 -42.00
CA GLU A 107 0.74 -55.58 -42.28
C GLU A 107 0.06 -55.16 -40.97
N THR A 108 -0.17 -56.11 -40.06
CA THR A 108 -0.69 -55.84 -38.72
C THR A 108 0.25 -54.92 -37.92
N ALA A 109 1.56 -55.14 -38.01
CA ALA A 109 2.56 -54.28 -37.36
C ALA A 109 2.53 -52.84 -37.90
N TYR A 110 2.33 -52.71 -39.21
CA TYR A 110 2.23 -51.43 -39.88
C TYR A 110 0.97 -50.68 -39.42
N VAL A 111 -0.20 -51.32 -39.43
CA VAL A 111 -1.47 -50.72 -38.97
C VAL A 111 -1.37 -50.29 -37.50
N GLN A 112 -0.88 -51.16 -36.60
CA GLN A 112 -0.67 -50.80 -35.20
C GLN A 112 0.36 -49.65 -35.01
N GLY A 113 1.39 -49.62 -35.86
CA GLY A 113 2.38 -48.55 -35.89
C GLY A 113 1.78 -47.22 -36.32
N CYS A 114 0.92 -47.23 -37.35
CA CYS A 114 0.16 -46.08 -37.82
C CYS A 114 -0.77 -45.55 -36.73
N GLU A 115 -1.55 -46.40 -36.06
CA GLU A 115 -2.44 -45.98 -34.97
C GLU A 115 -1.68 -45.32 -33.81
N LYS A 116 -0.56 -45.93 -33.38
CA LYS A 116 0.29 -45.36 -32.32
C LYS A 116 0.93 -44.03 -32.74
N LEU A 117 1.35 -43.92 -34.00
CA LEU A 117 1.90 -42.68 -34.53
C LEU A 117 0.82 -41.60 -34.61
N ASP A 118 -0.38 -41.93 -35.07
CA ASP A 118 -1.51 -41.01 -35.14
C ASP A 118 -1.90 -40.50 -33.74
N GLN A 119 -1.95 -41.38 -32.74
CA GLN A 119 -2.16 -40.96 -31.34
C GLN A 119 -1.07 -39.99 -30.86
N ALA A 120 0.21 -40.27 -31.14
CA ALA A 120 1.30 -39.37 -30.77
C ALA A 120 1.21 -38.02 -31.50
N VAL A 121 0.84 -38.03 -32.79
CA VAL A 121 0.65 -36.80 -33.58
C VAL A 121 -0.53 -35.99 -33.04
N MET A 122 -1.63 -36.62 -32.64
CA MET A 122 -2.76 -35.93 -32.03
C MET A 122 -2.38 -35.29 -30.70
N ALA A 123 -1.65 -35.98 -29.82
CA ALA A 123 -1.14 -35.40 -28.59
C ALA A 123 -0.23 -34.18 -28.83
N VAL A 124 0.64 -34.23 -29.85
CA VAL A 124 1.48 -33.09 -30.24
C VAL A 124 0.64 -31.93 -30.78
N LYS A 125 -0.41 -32.19 -31.55
CA LYS A 125 -1.33 -31.15 -32.05
C LYS A 125 -2.09 -30.47 -30.91
N GLU A 126 -2.57 -31.24 -29.94
CA GLU A 126 -3.22 -30.71 -28.73
C GLU A 126 -2.26 -29.82 -27.93
N LEU A 127 -1.03 -30.29 -27.69
CA LEU A 127 0.01 -29.50 -27.02
C LEU A 127 0.35 -28.23 -27.82
N GLN A 128 0.43 -28.31 -29.15
CA GLN A 128 0.66 -27.16 -30.01
C GLN A 128 -0.45 -26.12 -29.86
N THR A 129 -1.71 -26.54 -29.86
CA THR A 129 -2.87 -25.64 -29.68
C THR A 129 -2.86 -25.00 -28.30
N SER A 130 -2.69 -25.78 -27.23
CA SER A 130 -2.59 -25.29 -25.87
C SER A 130 -1.42 -24.30 -25.69
N THR A 131 -0.27 -24.57 -26.31
CA THR A 131 0.88 -23.66 -26.29
C THR A 131 0.56 -22.32 -26.99
N ARG A 132 -0.15 -22.36 -28.12
CA ARG A 132 -0.58 -21.13 -28.81
C ARG A 132 -1.53 -20.30 -27.96
N GLU A 133 -2.49 -20.94 -27.30
CA GLU A 133 -3.43 -20.30 -26.39
C GLU A 133 -2.70 -19.69 -25.18
N ALA A 134 -1.76 -20.42 -24.58
CA ALA A 134 -0.94 -19.93 -23.48
C ALA A 134 -0.11 -18.70 -23.88
N ILE A 135 0.47 -18.68 -25.08
CA ILE A 135 1.20 -17.52 -25.61
C ILE A 135 0.26 -16.31 -25.74
N VAL A 136 -0.96 -16.48 -26.24
CA VAL A 136 -1.94 -15.40 -26.37
C VAL A 136 -2.34 -14.86 -25.00
N LEU A 137 -2.64 -15.75 -24.05
CA LEU A 137 -2.99 -15.38 -22.67
C LEU A 137 -1.86 -14.60 -21.99
N LEU A 138 -0.62 -15.10 -22.06
CA LEU A 138 0.53 -14.43 -21.45
C LEU A 138 0.76 -13.04 -22.06
N LYS A 139 0.58 -12.88 -23.39
CA LYS A 139 0.65 -11.57 -24.03
C LYS A 139 -0.44 -10.61 -23.53
N ALA A 140 -1.67 -11.10 -23.35
CA ALA A 140 -2.77 -10.30 -22.80
C ALA A 140 -2.49 -9.87 -21.35
N MET A 141 -1.98 -10.78 -20.51
CA MET A 141 -1.63 -10.47 -19.11
C MET A 141 -0.49 -9.45 -19.00
N ILE A 142 0.52 -9.53 -19.88
CA ILE A 142 1.59 -8.52 -19.92
C ILE A 142 1.02 -7.13 -20.24
N GLU A 143 0.05 -7.06 -21.15
CA GLU A 143 -0.58 -5.79 -21.52
C GLU A 143 -1.51 -5.27 -20.42
N GLU A 144 -2.24 -6.15 -19.74
CA GLU A 144 -3.05 -5.78 -18.57
C GLU A 144 -2.19 -5.21 -17.43
N VAL A 145 -1.04 -5.82 -17.14
CA VAL A 145 -0.09 -5.31 -16.14
C VAL A 145 0.45 -3.93 -16.54
N ARG A 146 0.77 -3.72 -17.82
CA ARG A 146 1.22 -2.39 -18.31
C ARG A 146 0.13 -1.34 -18.18
N ASN A 147 -1.10 -1.68 -18.56
CA ASN A 147 -2.24 -0.78 -18.45
C ASN A 147 -2.55 -0.46 -17.00
N SER A 148 -2.52 -1.46 -16.11
CA SER A 148 -2.69 -1.27 -14.67
C SER A 148 -1.62 -0.36 -14.08
N ALA A 149 -0.34 -0.57 -14.43
CA ALA A 149 0.75 0.29 -13.98
C ALA A 149 0.59 1.73 -14.46
N SER A 150 0.21 1.93 -15.73
CA SER A 150 -0.05 3.26 -16.28
C SER A 150 -1.23 3.95 -15.61
N GLN A 151 -2.33 3.22 -15.37
CA GLN A 151 -3.49 3.74 -14.65
C GLN A 151 -3.10 4.18 -13.23
N GLU A 152 -2.35 3.37 -12.51
CA GLU A 152 -1.88 3.70 -11.17
C GLU A 152 -0.97 4.94 -11.19
N GLU A 153 -0.03 5.02 -12.14
CA GLU A 153 0.82 6.20 -12.32
C GLU A 153 -0.01 7.47 -12.58
N THR A 154 -1.04 7.38 -13.45
CA THR A 154 -1.94 8.52 -13.70
C THR A 154 -2.76 8.89 -12.47
N ALA A 155 -3.22 7.92 -11.68
CA ALA A 155 -3.99 8.15 -10.46
C ALA A 155 -3.14 8.85 -9.38
N ILE A 156 -1.90 8.39 -9.18
CA ILE A 156 -0.93 9.00 -8.27
C ILE A 156 -0.67 10.45 -8.68
N ASN A 157 -0.38 10.69 -9.96
CA ASN A 157 -0.13 12.04 -10.47
C ASN A 157 -1.35 12.96 -10.34
N ALA A 158 -2.55 12.45 -10.62
CA ALA A 158 -3.79 13.20 -10.47
C ALA A 158 -4.06 13.59 -9.01
N LEU A 159 -3.86 12.66 -8.07
CA LEU A 159 -4.03 12.91 -6.64
C LEU A 159 -3.06 13.99 -6.15
N PHE A 160 -1.77 13.86 -6.52
CA PHE A 160 -0.75 14.83 -6.12
C PHE A 160 -0.99 16.21 -6.74
N GLY A 161 -1.34 16.26 -8.03
CA GLY A 161 -1.70 17.50 -8.72
C GLY A 161 -2.89 18.20 -8.07
N GLY A 162 -3.95 17.45 -7.75
CA GLY A 162 -5.13 17.98 -7.06
C GLY A 162 -4.81 18.55 -5.67
N MET A 163 -3.94 17.88 -4.90
CA MET A 163 -3.47 18.39 -3.61
C MET A 163 -2.72 19.72 -3.76
N GLN A 164 -1.82 19.81 -4.74
CA GLN A 164 -1.06 21.04 -5.00
C GLN A 164 -1.99 22.20 -5.40
N GLU A 165 -2.99 21.93 -6.23
CA GLU A 165 -3.96 22.93 -6.66
C GLU A 165 -4.77 23.45 -5.47
N GLN A 166 -5.33 22.57 -4.63
CA GLN A 166 -6.09 22.98 -3.45
C GLN A 166 -5.25 23.80 -2.46
N LEU A 167 -4.00 23.40 -2.20
CA LEU A 167 -3.07 24.16 -1.36
C LEU A 167 -2.76 25.53 -1.97
N SER A 168 -2.58 25.59 -3.30
CA SER A 168 -2.33 26.84 -4.03
C SER A 168 -3.53 27.79 -3.96
N GLU A 169 -4.74 27.28 -4.13
CA GLU A 169 -5.97 28.05 -3.98
C GLU A 169 -6.15 28.57 -2.55
N ARG A 170 -5.96 27.71 -1.54
CA ARG A 170 -6.08 28.13 -0.13
C ARG A 170 -5.03 29.19 0.21
N LYS A 171 -3.79 29.04 -0.26
CA LYS A 171 -2.74 30.07 -0.11
C LYS A 171 -3.19 31.41 -0.70
N LYS A 172 -3.73 31.43 -1.92
CA LYS A 172 -4.24 32.65 -2.56
C LYS A 172 -5.37 33.29 -1.74
N ALA A 173 -6.31 32.49 -1.25
CA ALA A 173 -7.42 32.96 -0.42
C ALA A 173 -6.93 33.59 0.90
N LEU A 174 -5.99 32.92 1.60
CA LEU A 174 -5.41 33.42 2.85
C LEU A 174 -4.65 34.73 2.64
N LEU A 175 -3.86 34.85 1.57
CA LEU A 175 -3.16 36.09 1.23
C LEU A 175 -4.13 37.23 0.91
N LYS A 176 -5.22 36.93 0.20
CA LYS A 176 -6.28 37.92 -0.06
C LYS A 176 -6.96 38.36 1.25
N ALA A 177 -7.20 37.45 2.19
CA ALA A 177 -7.75 37.78 3.49
C ALA A 177 -6.81 38.67 4.33
N VAL A 178 -5.50 38.38 4.32
CA VAL A 178 -4.48 39.25 4.94
C VAL A 178 -4.53 40.66 4.34
N GLN A 179 -4.59 40.75 3.00
CA GLN A 179 -4.64 42.02 2.30
C GLN A 179 -5.90 42.82 2.62
N SER A 180 -7.08 42.18 2.64
CA SER A 180 -8.35 42.82 3.02
C SER A 180 -8.30 43.36 4.44
N GLN A 181 -7.81 42.56 5.40
CA GLN A 181 -7.65 43.00 6.79
C GLN A 181 -6.69 44.18 6.91
N HIS A 182 -5.60 44.18 6.15
CA HIS A 182 -4.68 45.31 6.11
C HIS A 182 -5.41 46.57 5.64
N GLU A 183 -6.04 46.52 4.46
CA GLU A 183 -6.67 47.66 3.82
C GLU A 183 -7.80 48.24 4.67
N GLU A 184 -8.66 47.39 5.23
CA GLU A 184 -9.76 47.81 6.10
C GLU A 184 -9.25 48.51 7.38
N LYS A 185 -8.24 47.92 8.03
CA LYS A 185 -7.66 48.49 9.26
C LYS A 185 -6.90 49.77 8.99
N GLU A 186 -6.10 49.81 7.92
CA GLU A 186 -5.34 50.99 7.54
C GLU A 186 -6.29 52.16 7.21
N LYS A 187 -7.37 51.87 6.48
CA LYS A 187 -8.43 52.85 6.20
C LYS A 187 -9.05 53.38 7.49
N ALA A 188 -9.43 52.50 8.42
CA ALA A 188 -10.02 52.90 9.70
C ALA A 188 -9.06 53.79 10.54
N PHE A 189 -7.76 53.48 10.55
CA PHE A 189 -6.77 54.31 11.24
C PHE A 189 -6.55 55.65 10.54
N LYS A 190 -6.51 55.69 9.20
CA LYS A 190 -6.41 56.94 8.42
C LYS A 190 -7.61 57.86 8.68
N GLU A 191 -8.82 57.30 8.75
CA GLU A 191 -10.04 58.06 9.07
C GLU A 191 -10.00 58.64 10.50
N GLN A 192 -9.59 57.83 11.49
CA GLN A 192 -9.41 58.32 12.87
C GLN A 192 -8.33 59.40 12.97
N LEU A 193 -7.22 59.22 12.26
CA LEU A 193 -6.14 60.20 12.21
C LEU A 193 -6.61 61.51 11.58
N ALA A 194 -7.34 61.46 10.47
CA ALA A 194 -7.89 62.64 9.82
C ALA A 194 -8.85 63.40 10.75
N HIS A 195 -9.69 62.68 11.50
CA HIS A 195 -10.57 63.28 12.49
C HIS A 195 -9.77 64.01 13.59
N LEU A 196 -8.77 63.37 14.19
CA LEU A 196 -7.94 63.99 15.24
C LEU A 196 -7.12 65.18 14.71
N ALA A 197 -6.58 65.06 13.50
CA ALA A 197 -5.86 66.13 12.83
C ALA A 197 -6.75 67.36 12.57
N SER A 198 -8.05 67.17 12.32
CA SER A 198 -9.01 68.28 12.17
C SER A 198 -9.45 68.90 13.50
N LEU A 199 -9.50 68.12 14.58
CA LEU A 199 -9.88 68.59 15.91
C LEU A 199 -8.78 69.43 16.57
N LEU A 200 -7.52 69.09 16.31
CA LEU A 200 -6.36 69.71 16.97
C LEU A 200 -6.28 71.24 16.72
N PRO A 201 -6.43 71.77 15.49
CA PRO A 201 -6.49 73.21 15.24
C PRO A 201 -7.66 73.90 15.96
N THR A 202 -8.84 73.25 16.02
CA THR A 202 -10.01 73.80 16.73
C THR A 202 -9.70 73.98 18.22
N LEU A 203 -9.06 72.99 18.84
CA LEU A 203 -8.63 73.08 20.24
C LEU A 203 -7.56 74.17 20.44
N GLN A 204 -6.58 74.27 19.54
CA GLN A 204 -5.54 75.31 19.60
C GLN A 204 -6.13 76.71 19.54
N VAL A 205 -7.10 76.97 18.64
CA VAL A 205 -7.80 78.27 18.56
C VAL A 205 -8.51 78.60 19.87
N HIS A 206 -9.24 77.64 20.45
CA HIS A 206 -9.87 77.84 21.75
C HIS A 206 -8.87 78.17 22.86
N LEU A 207 -7.74 77.47 22.90
CA LEU A 207 -6.69 77.73 23.89
C LEU A 207 -6.06 79.13 23.73
N VAL A 208 -5.77 79.55 22.50
CA VAL A 208 -5.22 80.89 22.21
C VAL A 208 -6.20 81.99 22.60
N ILE A 209 -7.49 81.85 22.25
CA ILE A 209 -8.53 82.81 22.63
C ILE A 209 -8.65 82.92 24.16
N CYS A 210 -8.62 81.79 24.87
CA CYS A 210 -8.69 81.79 26.33
C CYS A 210 -7.47 82.47 26.97
N SER A 211 -6.27 82.21 26.44
CA SER A 211 -5.04 82.85 26.90
C SER A 211 -5.06 84.37 26.66
N ALA A 212 -5.48 84.81 25.47
CA ALA A 212 -5.64 86.22 25.15
C ALA A 212 -6.68 86.91 26.04
N PHE A 213 -7.83 86.27 26.28
CA PHE A 213 -8.87 86.79 27.16
C PHE A 213 -8.36 86.93 28.61
N LEU A 214 -7.70 85.91 29.16
CA LEU A 214 -7.18 85.93 30.53
C LEU A 214 -6.08 86.98 30.76
N SER A 215 -5.32 87.33 29.73
CA SER A 215 -4.22 88.30 29.79
C SER A 215 -4.64 89.75 29.54
N SER A 216 -5.79 89.98 28.88
CA SER A 216 -6.25 91.32 28.47
C SER A 216 -7.54 91.78 29.13
N ALA A 217 -8.39 90.87 29.62
CA ALA A 217 -9.68 91.23 30.19
C ALA A 217 -9.53 91.97 31.53
N ASN A 218 -10.25 93.08 31.66
CA ASN A 218 -10.40 93.76 32.94
C ASN A 218 -11.45 93.06 33.83
N LYS A 219 -11.54 93.44 35.12
CA LYS A 219 -12.42 92.78 36.10
C LYS A 219 -13.91 92.76 35.70
N ALA A 220 -14.38 93.78 34.98
CA ALA A 220 -15.77 93.87 34.54
C ALA A 220 -16.04 92.94 33.34
N GLU A 221 -15.17 92.99 32.33
CA GLU A 221 -15.24 92.12 31.13
C GLU A 221 -15.11 90.63 31.48
N PHE A 222 -14.27 90.31 32.46
CA PHE A 222 -14.13 88.93 32.94
C PHE A 222 -15.41 88.39 33.57
N LEU A 223 -16.08 89.18 34.42
CA LEU A 223 -17.31 88.74 35.09
C LEU A 223 -18.50 88.65 34.12
N ASP A 224 -18.53 89.46 33.06
CA ASP A 224 -19.59 89.43 32.04
C ASP A 224 -19.45 88.24 31.06
N LEU A 225 -18.22 87.97 30.58
CA LEU A 225 -17.97 86.99 29.51
C LEU A 225 -17.29 85.69 29.97
N GLY A 226 -16.59 85.70 31.10
CA GLY A 226 -15.76 84.57 31.56
C GLY A 226 -16.57 83.31 31.85
N TYR A 227 -17.75 83.44 32.48
CA TYR A 227 -18.62 82.29 32.77
C TYR A 227 -19.19 81.65 31.50
N GLN A 228 -19.53 82.46 30.48
CA GLN A 228 -19.97 81.95 29.18
C GLN A 228 -18.84 81.21 28.45
N LEU A 229 -17.60 81.69 28.55
CA LEU A 229 -16.42 81.03 28.01
C LEU A 229 -16.14 79.69 28.71
N MET A 230 -16.24 79.64 30.04
CA MET A 230 -16.09 78.41 30.83
C MET A 230 -17.16 77.37 30.45
N GLU A 231 -18.40 77.78 30.28
CA GLU A 231 -19.48 76.90 29.85
C GLU A 231 -19.22 76.33 28.44
N ARG A 232 -18.74 77.17 27.52
CA ARG A 232 -18.37 76.75 26.16
C ARG A 232 -17.18 75.77 26.15
N LEU A 233 -16.16 76.00 26.97
CA LEU A 233 -15.05 75.06 27.15
C LEU A 233 -15.52 73.73 27.77
N GLN A 234 -16.39 73.78 28.78
CA GLN A 234 -16.97 72.58 29.37
C GLN A 234 -17.75 71.76 28.34
N ARG A 235 -18.49 72.40 27.42
CA ARG A 235 -19.17 71.71 26.32
C ARG A 235 -18.20 71.01 25.37
N ILE A 236 -17.05 71.63 25.05
CA ILE A 236 -16.01 71.05 24.19
C ILE A 236 -15.38 69.82 24.85
N VAL A 237 -15.12 69.88 26.15
CA VAL A 237 -14.53 68.78 26.94
C VAL A 237 -15.51 67.62 27.12
N LYS A 238 -16.81 67.90 27.28
CA LYS A 238 -17.86 66.87 27.44
C LYS A 238 -18.21 66.15 26.14
N LEU A 239 -17.75 66.63 24.99
CA LEU A 239 -17.97 65.98 23.70
C LEU A 239 -17.16 64.67 23.63
N PRO A 240 -17.74 63.54 23.18
CA PRO A 240 -17.01 62.28 23.09
C PRO A 240 -15.95 62.34 21.97
N HIS A 241 -14.68 62.45 22.36
CA HIS A 241 -13.54 62.40 21.43
C HIS A 241 -12.96 60.98 21.38
N ARG A 242 -12.90 60.36 20.19
CA ARG A 242 -12.25 59.04 20.02
C ARG A 242 -10.73 59.20 19.94
N LEU A 243 -10.10 59.38 21.10
CA LEU A 243 -8.64 59.54 21.22
C LEU A 243 -7.87 58.22 21.18
N ARG A 244 -8.55 57.08 21.38
CA ARG A 244 -7.94 55.74 21.31
C ARG A 244 -8.31 55.02 20.02
N PRO A 245 -7.40 54.19 19.47
CA PRO A 245 -7.71 53.31 18.36
C PRO A 245 -8.87 52.38 18.70
N ALA A 246 -9.87 52.31 17.83
CA ALA A 246 -11.04 51.45 18.02
C ALA A 246 -10.81 49.97 17.64
N GLN A 247 -9.69 49.69 16.95
CA GLN A 247 -9.36 48.35 16.45
C GLN A 247 -7.90 48.01 16.71
N THR A 248 -7.60 46.71 16.73
CA THR A 248 -6.23 46.19 16.89
C THR A 248 -5.44 46.31 15.59
N SER A 249 -4.14 46.54 15.67
CA SER A 249 -3.24 46.56 14.52
C SER A 249 -2.77 45.17 14.04
N LYS A 250 -3.07 44.10 14.79
CA LYS A 250 -2.61 42.74 14.45
C LYS A 250 -3.46 42.13 13.34
N ILE A 251 -2.83 41.46 12.36
CA ILE A 251 -3.51 40.66 11.33
C ILE A 251 -3.38 39.18 11.73
N ASN A 252 -4.47 38.42 11.68
CA ASN A 252 -4.47 36.98 11.97
C ASN A 252 -5.33 36.24 10.95
N THR A 253 -4.84 35.09 10.47
CA THR A 253 -5.51 34.27 9.45
C THR A 253 -5.51 32.77 9.74
N GLU A 254 -5.15 32.33 10.95
CA GLU A 254 -5.17 30.90 11.35
C GLU A 254 -4.59 29.94 10.28
N TYR A 255 -3.59 30.43 9.54
CA TYR A 255 -3.16 29.81 8.27
C TYR A 255 -2.73 28.35 8.42
N ARG A 256 -2.20 27.98 9.60
CA ARG A 256 -1.79 26.60 9.90
C ARG A 256 -2.99 25.65 9.95
N ALA A 257 -4.07 26.04 10.63
CA ALA A 257 -5.28 25.23 10.72
C ALA A 257 -5.98 25.12 9.36
N GLU A 258 -5.97 26.19 8.57
CA GLU A 258 -6.53 26.21 7.22
C GLU A 258 -5.78 25.27 6.27
N PHE A 259 -4.44 25.26 6.30
CA PHE A 259 -3.65 24.30 5.52
C PHE A 259 -3.83 22.86 6.02
N ALA A 260 -3.93 22.64 7.33
CA ALA A 260 -4.20 21.31 7.89
C ALA A 260 -5.55 20.76 7.39
N ARG A 261 -6.62 21.57 7.40
CA ARG A 261 -7.93 21.21 6.84
C ARG A 261 -7.90 20.87 5.35
N CYS A 262 -6.99 21.46 4.57
CA CYS A 262 -6.82 21.08 3.16
C CYS A 262 -6.22 19.68 2.97
N LEU A 263 -5.41 19.23 3.94
CA LEU A 263 -4.74 17.93 3.89
C LEU A 263 -5.56 16.81 4.56
N GLU A 264 -6.53 17.18 5.39
CA GLU A 264 -7.42 16.25 6.11
C GLU A 264 -8.08 15.19 5.21
N PRO A 265 -8.61 15.50 4.02
CA PRO A 265 -9.18 14.48 3.11
C PRO A 265 -8.17 13.44 2.61
N LEU A 266 -6.87 13.74 2.67
CA LEU A 266 -5.78 12.85 2.24
C LEU A 266 -5.21 12.04 3.41
N LEU A 267 -5.31 12.57 4.63
CA LEU A 267 -4.88 11.89 5.86
C LEU A 267 -5.94 10.91 6.36
N MET A 268 -7.20 11.09 5.98
CA MET A 268 -8.27 10.10 6.17
C MET A 268 -8.11 8.96 5.16
N LEU A 269 -7.31 7.96 5.53
CA LEU A 269 -7.21 6.65 4.87
C LEU A 269 -8.56 5.89 4.95
N ALA A 270 -9.50 6.24 4.07
CA ALA A 270 -10.44 5.35 3.38
C ALA A 270 -11.62 6.16 2.82
N PRO A 271 -11.95 6.05 1.52
CA PRO A 271 -13.28 6.39 1.03
C PRO A 271 -14.27 5.43 1.68
N ARG A 272 -15.05 5.93 2.65
CA ARG A 272 -16.30 5.26 3.07
C ARG A 272 -17.14 5.05 1.81
N ARG A 273 -17.41 3.80 1.44
CA ARG A 273 -18.61 3.50 0.64
C ARG A 273 -19.80 3.87 1.51
N SER A 274 -20.29 5.09 1.35
CA SER A 274 -21.54 5.54 1.94
C SER A 274 -22.68 4.73 1.34
N VAL A 275 -23.11 3.70 2.05
CA VAL A 275 -24.47 3.18 1.92
C VAL A 275 -25.29 3.96 2.94
N VAL A 276 -25.86 5.09 2.53
CA VAL A 276 -26.98 5.69 3.23
C VAL A 276 -28.19 5.53 2.33
N GLY A 277 -29.05 4.58 2.70
CA GLY A 277 -30.46 4.68 2.40
C GLY A 277 -31.09 5.71 3.33
N SER A 278 -31.82 6.67 2.77
CA SER A 278 -33.17 7.02 3.25
C SER A 278 -33.86 8.03 2.36
N ALA A 279 -35.05 7.59 1.95
CA ALA A 279 -36.25 8.30 1.53
C ALA A 279 -36.35 9.84 1.71
N GLY A 280 -36.84 10.48 0.64
CA GLY A 280 -38.01 11.37 0.72
C GLY A 280 -37.77 12.88 0.61
N GLY A 281 -38.09 13.47 -0.56
CA GLY A 281 -38.24 14.94 -0.69
C GLY A 281 -38.21 15.51 -2.11
N ILE A 282 -39.29 15.30 -2.87
CA ILE A 282 -39.97 16.21 -3.85
C ILE A 282 -39.11 17.26 -4.61
N GLY A 283 -39.05 17.15 -5.96
CA GLY A 283 -38.24 17.94 -6.93
C GLY A 283 -38.73 19.36 -7.28
N PRO A 284 -38.62 19.89 -8.54
CA PRO A 284 -38.11 19.32 -9.81
C PRO A 284 -37.14 20.22 -10.65
N GLY A 285 -36.43 19.65 -11.63
CA GLY A 285 -35.70 20.44 -12.65
C GLY A 285 -34.78 19.67 -13.64
N ILE A 286 -35.38 18.97 -14.62
CA ILE A 286 -35.04 18.83 -16.07
C ILE A 286 -33.56 19.12 -16.47
N ALA A 287 -32.75 18.25 -17.11
CA ALA A 287 -32.91 17.40 -18.30
C ALA A 287 -31.86 16.24 -18.29
N GLY A 288 -32.20 14.99 -18.62
CA GLY A 288 -31.97 14.35 -19.94
C GLY A 288 -30.54 13.80 -20.06
N THR A 289 -30.23 12.50 -20.06
CA THR A 289 -30.69 11.46 -21.00
C THR A 289 -30.48 10.03 -20.48
N ASN A 290 -31.34 9.13 -20.95
CA ASN A 290 -31.38 7.68 -20.69
C ASN A 290 -30.14 6.91 -21.17
N MET A 291 -29.71 5.89 -20.42
CA MET A 291 -29.60 4.48 -20.88
C MET A 291 -29.55 3.50 -19.68
N ILE A 292 -30.57 2.64 -19.64
CA ILE A 292 -30.82 1.35 -18.96
C ILE A 292 -29.64 0.69 -18.17
N PRO A 293 -29.85 0.25 -16.90
CA PRO A 293 -29.12 -0.87 -16.31
C PRO A 293 -30.06 -2.10 -16.17
N GLY A 294 -29.87 -3.08 -17.06
CA GLY A 294 -30.44 -4.42 -16.90
C GLY A 294 -29.46 -5.28 -16.10
N GLY A 295 -29.85 -5.66 -14.89
CA GLY A 295 -29.05 -6.55 -14.06
C GLY A 295 -29.03 -7.99 -14.59
N GLN A 296 -27.97 -8.72 -14.26
CA GLN A 296 -28.10 -10.07 -13.72
C GLN A 296 -26.81 -10.50 -13.01
N CYS A 297 -26.99 -10.84 -11.74
CA CYS A 297 -26.07 -11.60 -10.91
C CYS A 297 -25.92 -13.00 -11.52
N SER A 298 -24.69 -13.46 -11.73
CA SER A 298 -24.40 -14.87 -11.95
C SER A 298 -23.26 -15.30 -11.04
N LYS A 299 -23.65 -16.00 -9.97
CA LYS A 299 -22.83 -16.94 -9.22
C LYS A 299 -22.50 -18.11 -10.16
N THR A 300 -21.21 -18.37 -10.41
CA THR A 300 -20.79 -19.66 -10.96
C THR A 300 -19.45 -20.08 -10.35
N LEU A 301 -19.56 -20.95 -9.34
CA LEU A 301 -18.81 -22.20 -9.13
C LEU A 301 -17.36 -22.28 -9.67
N ILE A 302 -16.40 -22.25 -8.74
CA ILE A 302 -15.03 -22.71 -8.98
C ILE A 302 -15.00 -24.23 -8.77
N VAL A 303 -14.73 -24.97 -9.84
CA VAL A 303 -14.36 -26.39 -9.86
C VAL A 303 -12.83 -26.50 -9.82
N PRO A 304 -12.21 -27.39 -9.03
CA PRO A 304 -10.75 -27.56 -9.03
C PRO A 304 -10.30 -28.49 -10.17
N GLY A 305 -9.37 -28.03 -11.01
CA GLY A 305 -8.68 -28.85 -12.01
C GLY A 305 -7.37 -29.44 -11.47
N CYS A 306 -7.16 -30.75 -11.69
CA CYS A 306 -5.94 -31.51 -11.39
C CYS A 306 -4.69 -31.00 -12.16
N PRO A 307 -3.48 -31.20 -11.60
CA PRO A 307 -2.21 -31.03 -12.32
C PRO A 307 -1.75 -32.34 -13.01
N PRO A 308 -0.87 -32.25 -14.05
CA PRO A 308 -0.32 -33.44 -14.71
C PRO A 308 0.88 -34.03 -13.95
N ALA A 309 0.99 -35.36 -14.00
CA ALA A 309 2.08 -36.17 -13.45
C ALA A 309 3.30 -36.23 -14.40
N GLY A 310 4.51 -36.35 -13.83
CA GLY A 310 5.73 -36.64 -14.61
C GLY A 310 7.09 -36.43 -13.90
N ASP A 311 7.35 -37.20 -12.85
CA ASP A 311 8.62 -37.70 -12.25
C ASP A 311 10.00 -37.04 -12.53
N LYS A 312 10.71 -36.68 -11.44
CA LYS A 312 11.84 -37.47 -10.89
C LYS A 312 12.42 -36.88 -9.59
N MET A 313 12.51 -37.76 -8.57
CA MET A 313 13.34 -37.75 -7.35
C MET A 313 14.12 -36.48 -6.97
N SER A 314 13.72 -35.86 -5.85
CA SER A 314 14.66 -35.30 -4.87
C SER A 314 14.05 -35.41 -3.48
N THR A 315 14.61 -36.32 -2.70
CA THR A 315 14.31 -36.54 -1.29
C THR A 315 14.77 -35.31 -0.51
N GLY A 316 13.83 -34.51 -0.04
CA GLY A 316 14.10 -33.32 0.75
C GLY A 316 12.79 -32.62 1.14
N SER A 317 12.20 -33.08 2.25
CA SER A 317 11.05 -32.42 2.87
C SER A 317 11.46 -31.03 3.37
N MET A 318 11.32 -30.00 2.52
CA MET A 318 11.22 -28.63 2.99
C MET A 318 9.77 -28.38 3.37
N VAL A 319 9.42 -28.77 4.59
CA VAL A 319 8.34 -28.14 5.35
C VAL A 319 8.66 -26.65 5.36
N ARG A 320 7.96 -25.87 4.52
CA ARG A 320 7.97 -24.41 4.63
C ARG A 320 7.39 -24.09 6.00
N LYS A 321 8.27 -23.84 6.98
CA LYS A 321 7.89 -23.21 8.25
C LYS A 321 7.09 -21.96 7.88
N PRO A 322 5.88 -21.77 8.45
CA PRO A 322 5.21 -20.48 8.36
C PRO A 322 6.20 -19.44 8.87
N THR A 323 6.59 -18.51 8.00
CA THR A 323 7.36 -17.34 8.36
C THR A 323 6.55 -16.66 9.47
N LEU A 324 7.04 -16.75 10.72
CA LEU A 324 6.47 -16.06 11.86
C LEU A 324 6.39 -14.58 11.49
N HIS A 325 5.20 -14.13 11.12
CA HIS A 325 4.94 -12.73 10.86
C HIS A 325 5.25 -12.00 12.16
N ARG A 326 6.39 -11.32 12.15
CA ARG A 326 6.84 -10.26 13.05
C ARG A 326 5.91 -10.06 14.25
N TYR A 327 6.31 -10.66 15.36
CA TYR A 327 5.80 -10.42 16.71
C TYR A 327 6.07 -8.94 17.05
N ILE A 328 5.28 -8.01 16.48
CA ILE A 328 5.19 -6.65 17.00
C ILE A 328 4.50 -6.83 18.33
N SER A 329 5.33 -6.81 19.35
CA SER A 329 5.11 -7.46 20.62
C SER A 329 3.92 -6.83 21.35
N THR A 330 2.76 -7.49 21.29
CA THR A 330 1.66 -7.31 22.23
C THR A 330 2.17 -7.32 23.68
N LYS A 331 3.29 -8.01 23.95
CA LYS A 331 3.92 -8.03 25.27
C LYS A 331 4.42 -6.68 25.77
N VAL A 332 4.71 -5.71 24.89
CA VAL A 332 5.10 -4.35 25.34
C VAL A 332 3.88 -3.60 25.89
N LEU A 333 2.74 -3.68 25.19
CA LEU A 333 1.46 -3.12 25.67
C LEU A 333 0.90 -3.87 26.90
N LEU A 334 1.15 -5.17 27.00
CA LEU A 334 0.70 -5.99 28.13
C LEU A 334 1.62 -5.89 29.37
N ALA A 335 2.84 -5.34 29.22
CA ALA A 335 3.78 -5.18 30.33
C ALA A 335 3.52 -3.91 31.15
N GLU A 336 2.84 -2.89 30.59
CA GLU A 336 2.61 -1.61 31.26
C GLU A 336 1.48 -1.62 32.30
N GLY A 337 0.82 -2.75 32.55
CA GLY A 337 -0.11 -2.90 33.67
C GLY A 337 -1.37 -2.02 33.61
N SER A 338 -1.58 -1.28 32.52
CA SER A 338 -2.79 -0.49 32.31
C SER A 338 -3.91 -1.40 31.77
N GLU A 339 -5.00 -1.52 32.53
CA GLU A 339 -6.21 -2.20 32.07
C GLU A 339 -6.93 -1.34 31.04
N THR A 340 -6.42 -1.35 29.80
CA THR A 340 -7.08 -0.71 28.66
C THR A 340 -7.94 -1.72 27.90
N PRO A 341 -9.08 -1.29 27.33
CA PRO A 341 -9.91 -2.15 26.47
C PRO A 341 -9.13 -2.77 25.30
N PHE A 342 -8.11 -2.05 24.79
CA PHE A 342 -7.22 -2.54 23.75
C PHE A 342 -6.30 -3.66 24.24
N ALA A 343 -5.69 -3.50 25.42
CA ALA A 343 -4.86 -4.54 26.03
C ALA A 343 -5.68 -5.82 26.31
N GLU A 344 -6.94 -5.70 26.73
CA GLU A 344 -7.83 -6.85 26.92
C GLU A 344 -8.17 -7.55 25.59
N HIS A 345 -8.54 -6.79 24.56
CA HIS A 345 -8.78 -7.33 23.22
C HIS A 345 -7.56 -8.10 22.68
N CYS A 346 -6.37 -7.54 22.85
CA CYS A 346 -5.12 -8.19 22.48
C CYS A 346 -4.92 -9.55 23.18
N ARG A 347 -5.20 -9.65 24.48
CA ARG A 347 -5.15 -10.94 25.22
C ARG A 347 -6.16 -11.95 24.68
N ASN A 348 -7.39 -11.50 24.45
CA ASN A 348 -8.47 -12.35 23.96
C ASN A 348 -8.20 -12.86 22.53
N TYR A 349 -7.66 -11.99 21.66
CA TYR A 349 -7.20 -12.37 20.33
C TYR A 349 -6.11 -13.43 20.39
N GLU A 350 -5.05 -13.22 21.18
CA GLU A 350 -3.95 -14.18 21.29
C GLU A 350 -4.40 -15.55 21.79
N ASN A 351 -5.31 -15.58 22.76
CA ASN A 351 -5.88 -16.83 23.28
C ASN A 351 -6.69 -17.56 22.21
N THR A 352 -7.57 -16.86 21.49
CA THR A 352 -8.42 -17.44 20.44
C THR A 352 -7.57 -17.92 19.24
N TYR A 353 -6.59 -17.11 18.83
CA TYR A 353 -5.67 -17.47 17.76
C TYR A 353 -4.86 -18.72 18.11
N ARG A 354 -4.38 -18.85 19.35
CA ARG A 354 -3.65 -20.03 19.82
C ARG A 354 -4.52 -21.29 19.78
N MET A 355 -5.78 -21.19 20.20
CA MET A 355 -6.75 -22.28 20.11
C MET A 355 -6.97 -22.72 18.66
N LEU A 356 -7.29 -21.79 17.76
CA LEU A 356 -7.48 -22.06 16.33
C LEU A 356 -6.22 -22.67 15.68
N GLN A 357 -5.03 -22.20 16.08
CA GLN A 357 -3.76 -22.72 15.61
C GLN A 357 -3.56 -24.18 16.01
N THR A 358 -3.88 -24.54 17.26
CA THR A 358 -3.82 -25.93 17.75
C THR A 358 -4.79 -26.83 16.99
N GLU A 359 -6.02 -26.38 16.74
CA GLU A 359 -7.03 -27.16 16.01
C GLU A 359 -6.65 -27.39 14.53
N ILE A 360 -6.16 -26.35 13.84
CA ILE A 360 -5.63 -26.49 12.47
C ILE A 360 -4.46 -27.47 12.43
N GLN A 361 -3.57 -27.44 13.43
CA GLN A 361 -2.45 -28.38 13.48
C GLN A 361 -2.95 -29.82 13.69
N GLY A 362 -3.93 -30.03 14.57
CA GLY A 362 -4.56 -31.35 14.75
C GLY A 362 -5.25 -31.88 13.48
N LEU A 363 -5.86 -31.01 12.66
CA LEU A 363 -6.41 -31.40 11.36
C LEU A 363 -5.31 -31.76 10.34
N LYS A 364 -4.21 -31.01 10.32
CA LYS A 364 -3.06 -31.35 9.46
C LYS A 364 -2.50 -32.72 9.80
N ASP A 365 -2.39 -33.03 11.10
CA ASP A 365 -1.88 -34.31 11.56
C ASP A 365 -2.82 -35.46 11.15
N GLN A 366 -4.15 -35.29 11.31
CA GLN A 366 -5.17 -36.24 10.85
C GLN A 366 -5.12 -36.48 9.33
N VAL A 367 -4.96 -35.44 8.52
CA VAL A 367 -4.83 -35.55 7.05
C VAL A 367 -3.54 -36.28 6.67
N GLN A 368 -2.44 -36.02 7.37
CA GLN A 368 -1.17 -36.69 7.12
C GLN A 368 -1.23 -38.18 7.50
N GLU A 369 -1.89 -38.53 8.59
CA GLU A 369 -2.13 -39.92 8.99
C GLU A 369 -2.99 -40.65 7.97
N LEU A 370 -4.11 -40.06 7.56
CA LEU A 370 -4.97 -40.61 6.50
C LEU A 370 -4.20 -40.86 5.19
N HIS A 371 -3.34 -39.91 4.80
CA HIS A 371 -2.50 -40.05 3.61
C HIS A 371 -1.47 -41.19 3.77
N ARG A 372 -0.89 -41.39 4.96
CA ARG A 372 0.03 -42.50 5.24
C ARG A 372 -0.68 -43.84 5.15
N ASP A 373 -1.88 -43.95 5.70
CA ASP A 373 -2.68 -45.19 5.68
C ASP A 373 -3.09 -45.56 4.25
N LEU A 374 -3.51 -44.58 3.45
CA LEU A 374 -3.79 -44.76 2.02
C LEU A 374 -2.57 -45.30 1.27
N THR A 375 -1.41 -44.70 1.51
CA THR A 375 -0.19 -44.98 0.74
C THR A 375 0.50 -46.29 1.17
N LYS A 376 0.45 -46.63 2.47
CA LYS A 376 1.25 -47.73 3.04
C LYS A 376 0.45 -48.99 3.29
N HIS A 377 -0.81 -48.88 3.71
CA HIS A 377 -1.59 -50.02 4.16
C HIS A 377 -2.59 -50.52 3.12
N HIS A 378 -2.82 -49.79 2.01
CA HIS A 378 -3.88 -50.06 1.02
C HIS A 378 -5.24 -50.41 1.68
N SER A 379 -5.41 -50.01 2.94
CA SER A 379 -6.50 -50.47 3.79
C SER A 379 -7.75 -49.72 3.40
N LEU A 380 -8.88 -50.42 3.41
CA LEU A 380 -10.24 -49.91 3.22
C LEU A 380 -10.46 -48.64 4.05
N ILE A 381 -10.17 -47.48 3.47
CA ILE A 381 -10.44 -46.19 4.09
C ILE A 381 -11.95 -46.07 4.15
N ARG A 382 -12.45 -45.99 5.37
CA ARG A 382 -13.83 -45.64 5.66
C ARG A 382 -14.05 -44.21 5.16
N THR A 383 -14.88 -44.06 4.12
CA THR A 383 -15.26 -42.77 3.55
C THR A 383 -15.76 -41.79 4.61
N GLU A 384 -16.30 -42.34 5.72
CA GLU A 384 -16.76 -41.62 6.89
C GLU A 384 -15.64 -40.76 7.53
N ILE A 385 -14.41 -41.25 7.63
CA ILE A 385 -13.29 -40.52 8.25
C ILE A 385 -12.88 -39.31 7.39
N MET A 386 -12.88 -39.49 6.06
CA MET A 386 -12.60 -38.40 5.12
C MET A 386 -13.69 -37.33 5.19
N SER A 387 -14.96 -37.75 5.27
CA SER A 387 -16.09 -36.83 5.45
C SER A 387 -16.02 -36.07 6.77
N GLU A 388 -15.62 -36.71 7.88
CA GLU A 388 -15.44 -36.06 9.18
C GLU A 388 -14.31 -35.02 9.16
N ILE A 389 -13.16 -35.33 8.54
CA ILE A 389 -12.05 -34.38 8.41
C ILE A 389 -12.46 -33.19 7.56
N LEU A 390 -13.16 -33.42 6.44
CA LEU A 390 -13.68 -32.36 5.59
C LEU A 390 -14.69 -31.48 6.33
N GLN A 391 -15.61 -32.10 7.10
CA GLN A 391 -16.58 -31.37 7.92
C GLN A 391 -15.89 -30.51 8.98
N LYS A 392 -14.89 -31.04 9.69
CA LYS A 392 -14.11 -30.26 10.67
C LYS A 392 -13.34 -29.12 9.99
N SER A 393 -12.78 -29.34 8.81
CA SER A 393 -12.12 -28.28 8.03
C SER A 393 -13.08 -27.14 7.68
N LEU A 394 -14.29 -27.47 7.22
CA LEU A 394 -15.32 -26.46 6.93
C LEU A 394 -15.77 -25.73 8.20
N GLN A 395 -15.88 -26.44 9.33
CA GLN A 395 -16.20 -25.84 10.62
C GLN A 395 -15.10 -24.87 11.08
N MET A 396 -13.83 -25.20 10.85
CA MET A 396 -12.71 -24.30 11.13
C MET A 396 -12.79 -23.01 10.32
N ASP A 397 -13.13 -23.10 9.03
CA ASP A 397 -13.30 -21.90 8.20
C ASP A 397 -14.40 -20.98 8.74
N VAL A 398 -15.51 -21.54 9.23
CA VAL A 398 -16.59 -20.76 9.87
C VAL A 398 -16.10 -20.09 11.16
N GLN A 399 -15.35 -20.80 12.01
CA GLN A 399 -14.81 -20.23 13.25
C GLN A 399 -13.80 -19.12 12.99
N ILE A 400 -12.91 -19.30 12.01
CA ILE A 400 -11.93 -18.29 11.61
C ILE A 400 -12.63 -17.06 11.06
N ALA A 401 -13.64 -17.24 10.19
CA ALA A 401 -14.44 -16.14 9.65
C ALA A 401 -15.17 -15.37 10.76
N ALA A 402 -15.78 -16.08 11.72
CA ALA A 402 -16.45 -15.46 12.86
C ALA A 402 -15.49 -14.64 13.73
N HIS A 403 -14.30 -15.19 14.02
CA HIS A 403 -13.28 -14.47 14.78
C HIS A 403 -12.74 -13.25 14.01
N TYR A 404 -12.53 -13.38 12.69
CA TYR A 404 -12.14 -12.27 11.83
C TYR A 404 -13.17 -11.14 11.88
N SER A 405 -14.45 -11.44 11.69
CA SER A 405 -15.53 -10.44 11.75
C SER A 405 -15.62 -9.79 13.14
N SER A 406 -15.42 -10.54 14.22
CA SER A 406 -15.39 -9.97 15.58
C SER A 406 -14.24 -8.98 15.77
N VAL A 407 -13.05 -9.29 15.26
CA VAL A 407 -11.89 -8.37 15.30
C VAL A 407 -12.14 -7.15 14.40
N GLU A 408 -12.75 -7.35 13.23
CA GLU A 408 -13.12 -6.27 12.33
C GLU A 408 -14.13 -5.29 12.96
N MET A 409 -15.13 -5.79 13.69
CA MET A 409 -16.09 -4.92 14.42
C MET A 409 -15.43 -4.10 15.53
N MET A 410 -14.41 -4.65 16.19
CA MET A 410 -13.69 -3.90 17.24
C MET A 410 -12.88 -2.72 16.70
N ARG A 411 -12.59 -2.68 15.39
CA ARG A 411 -11.88 -1.57 14.76
C ARG A 411 -12.55 -0.22 15.03
N SER A 412 -13.86 -0.12 14.78
CA SER A 412 -14.57 1.15 14.95
C SER A 412 -14.64 1.58 16.41
N VAL A 413 -14.73 0.61 17.33
CA VAL A 413 -14.75 0.88 18.78
C VAL A 413 -13.40 1.47 19.22
N PHE A 414 -12.28 0.92 18.75
CA PHE A 414 -10.97 1.47 19.09
C PHE A 414 -10.69 2.80 18.43
N GLU A 415 -11.14 3.01 17.19
CA GLU A 415 -11.04 4.31 16.52
C GLU A 415 -11.74 5.41 17.34
N GLU A 416 -12.95 5.14 17.86
CA GLU A 416 -13.67 6.07 18.73
C GLU A 416 -12.91 6.36 20.03
N VAL A 417 -12.45 5.32 20.73
CA VAL A 417 -11.69 5.46 21.99
C VAL A 417 -10.38 6.23 21.79
N TRP A 418 -9.68 6.00 20.66
CA TRP A 418 -8.46 6.71 20.34
C TRP A 418 -8.71 8.17 20.02
N GLU A 419 -9.77 8.48 19.26
CA GLU A 419 -10.15 9.85 18.94
C GLU A 419 -10.53 10.64 20.20
N GLU A 420 -11.31 10.04 21.10
CA GLU A 420 -11.63 10.65 22.40
C GLU A 420 -10.38 10.94 23.24
N THR A 421 -9.43 10.00 23.25
CA THR A 421 -8.17 10.15 23.99
C THR A 421 -7.30 11.23 23.36
N TYR A 422 -7.24 11.29 22.03
CA TYR A 422 -6.53 12.32 21.28
C TYR A 422 -7.11 13.70 21.58
N GLN A 423 -8.43 13.86 21.50
CA GLN A 423 -9.10 15.12 21.80
C GLN A 423 -8.89 15.55 23.26
N ARG A 424 -8.92 14.62 24.21
CA ARG A 424 -8.63 14.91 25.62
C ARG A 424 -7.22 15.48 25.79
N VAL A 425 -6.22 14.82 25.21
CA VAL A 425 -4.82 15.28 25.29
C VAL A 425 -4.63 16.62 24.57
N ALA A 426 -5.30 16.83 23.43
CA ALA A 426 -5.26 18.12 22.73
C ALA A 426 -5.82 19.26 23.59
N ASN A 427 -6.94 19.02 24.29
CA ASN A 427 -7.51 19.99 25.23
C ASN A 427 -6.56 20.26 26.40
N GLU A 428 -5.92 19.22 26.96
CA GLU A 428 -4.91 19.38 28.03
C GLU A 428 -3.71 20.22 27.56
N GLN A 429 -3.25 20.02 26.32
CA GLN A 429 -2.18 20.82 25.72
C GLN A 429 -2.59 22.28 25.51
N GLU A 430 -3.81 22.53 25.05
CA GLU A 430 -4.34 23.90 24.88
C GLU A 430 -4.40 24.63 26.23
N ILE A 431 -4.89 23.96 27.29
CA ILE A 431 -4.91 24.51 28.64
C ILE A 431 -3.49 24.84 29.11
N TYR A 432 -2.54 23.93 28.89
CA TYR A 432 -1.15 24.15 29.28
C TYR A 432 -0.51 25.34 28.54
N GLU A 433 -0.75 25.49 27.24
CA GLU A 433 -0.27 26.63 26.46
C GLU A 433 -0.90 27.95 26.91
N ALA A 434 -2.20 27.95 27.25
CA ALA A 434 -2.86 29.13 27.83
C ALA A 434 -2.24 29.53 29.17
N GLN A 435 -1.97 28.56 30.05
CA GLN A 435 -1.28 28.79 31.32
C GLN A 435 0.12 29.39 31.14
N LEU A 436 0.88 28.91 30.15
CA LEU A 436 2.19 29.51 29.81
C LEU A 436 2.03 30.96 29.34
N HIS A 437 1.00 31.25 28.55
CA HIS A 437 0.73 32.60 28.07
C HIS A 437 0.38 33.57 29.20
N ASP A 438 -0.44 33.13 30.16
CA ASP A 438 -0.80 33.92 31.33
C ASP A 438 0.43 34.27 32.18
N LEU A 439 1.33 33.31 32.41
CA LEU A 439 2.58 33.55 33.13
C LEU A 439 3.51 34.53 32.40
N LEU A 440 3.59 34.44 31.06
CA LEU A 440 4.36 35.40 30.25
C LEU A 440 3.76 36.81 30.33
N GLN A 441 2.43 36.92 30.33
CA GLN A 441 1.75 38.20 30.51
C GLN A 441 2.06 38.84 31.86
N LEU A 442 1.92 38.08 32.96
CA LEU A 442 2.26 38.56 34.31
C LEU A 442 3.71 39.01 34.41
N ARG A 443 4.63 38.29 33.77
CA ARG A 443 6.04 38.69 33.69
C ARG A 443 6.22 40.04 32.98
N GLN A 444 5.50 40.28 31.89
CA GLN A 444 5.57 41.54 31.14
C GLN A 444 4.97 42.70 31.96
N GLU A 445 3.85 42.48 32.64
CA GLU A 445 3.24 43.46 33.54
C GLU A 445 4.19 43.84 34.69
N ASN A 446 4.82 42.85 35.32
CA ASN A 446 5.81 43.08 36.38
C ASN A 446 7.05 43.85 35.86
N SER A 447 7.50 43.58 34.64
CA SER A 447 8.57 44.36 33.99
C SER A 447 8.18 45.84 33.82
N CYS A 448 6.92 46.09 33.43
CA CYS A 448 6.38 47.46 33.32
C CYS A 448 6.34 48.15 34.68
N LEU A 449 5.81 47.47 35.72
CA LEU A 449 5.77 47.99 37.08
C LEU A 449 7.17 48.27 37.64
N THR A 450 8.13 47.38 37.38
CA THR A 450 9.54 47.57 37.74
C THR A 450 10.12 48.82 37.06
N THR A 451 9.79 49.04 35.79
CA THR A 451 10.24 50.21 35.03
C THR A 451 9.65 51.51 35.61
N ILE A 452 8.35 51.54 35.87
CA ILE A 452 7.66 52.68 36.50
C ILE A 452 8.25 52.96 37.88
N THR A 453 8.43 51.92 38.69
CA THR A 453 9.01 52.03 40.05
C THR A 453 10.42 52.62 40.00
N LYS A 454 11.26 52.16 39.06
CA LYS A 454 12.61 52.74 38.85
C LYS A 454 12.56 54.22 38.47
N GLN A 455 11.58 54.63 37.66
CA GLN A 455 11.40 56.03 37.26
C GLN A 455 10.89 56.91 38.40
N ILE A 456 10.00 56.40 39.26
CA ILE A 456 9.41 57.17 40.37
C ILE A 456 10.33 57.21 41.61
N ALA A 457 11.16 56.19 41.83
CA ALA A 457 12.08 56.07 42.96
C ALA A 457 12.94 57.33 43.26
N PRO A 458 13.57 58.02 42.29
CA PRO A 458 14.31 59.25 42.56
C PRO A 458 13.41 60.41 43.05
N TYR A 459 12.17 60.51 42.55
CA TYR A 459 11.22 61.53 43.01
C TYR A 459 10.76 61.27 44.44
N VAL A 460 10.45 60.02 44.78
CA VAL A 460 10.09 59.61 46.15
C VAL A 460 11.25 59.90 47.11
N ARG A 461 12.49 59.58 46.72
CA ARG A 461 13.69 59.91 47.52
C ARG A 461 13.87 61.42 47.71
N SER A 462 13.60 62.22 46.69
CA SER A 462 13.64 63.69 46.78
C SER A 462 12.59 64.21 47.77
N ILE A 463 11.35 63.72 47.67
CA ILE A 463 10.25 64.10 48.56
C ILE A 463 10.52 63.67 50.01
N ALA A 464 11.03 62.45 50.23
CA ALA A 464 11.39 61.97 51.57
C ALA A 464 12.46 62.86 52.22
N LYS A 465 13.49 63.27 51.45
CA LYS A 465 14.53 64.19 51.92
C LYS A 465 14.01 65.60 52.21
N VAL A 466 12.98 66.04 51.50
CA VAL A 466 12.29 67.32 51.77
C VAL A 466 11.41 67.21 53.01
N LYS A 467 10.69 66.10 53.19
CA LYS A 467 9.88 65.83 54.39
C LYS A 467 10.76 65.79 55.66
N GLU A 468 11.90 65.11 55.60
CA GLU A 468 12.89 65.04 56.69
C GLU A 468 13.44 66.44 57.08
N ARG A 469 13.46 67.39 56.14
CA ARG A 469 13.85 68.79 56.39
C ARG A 469 12.71 69.65 56.95
N LEU A 470 11.46 69.30 56.67
CA LEU A 470 10.26 70.05 57.09
C LEU A 470 9.72 69.59 58.45
N GLU A 471 9.94 68.33 58.85
CA GLU A 471 9.51 67.77 60.14
C GLU A 471 10.67 67.11 60.90
N PRO A 472 11.57 67.87 61.58
CA PRO A 472 12.70 67.29 62.31
C PRO A 472 12.30 66.59 63.63
N ARG A 473 11.02 66.62 64.02
CA ARG A 473 10.55 66.28 65.38
C ARG A 473 9.63 65.07 65.49
N LEU A 474 9.42 64.31 64.41
CA LEU A 474 8.81 62.98 64.49
C LEU A 474 9.88 61.92 64.24
N GLN A 475 10.77 61.79 65.21
CA GLN A 475 11.63 60.61 65.33
C GLN A 475 10.80 59.54 66.04
N GLU A 476 10.17 58.66 65.26
CA GLU A 476 9.60 57.40 65.77
C GLU A 476 10.57 56.22 65.53
N PRO A 477 10.46 55.16 66.34
CA PRO A 477 11.59 54.34 66.78
C PRO A 477 12.22 53.49 65.67
N ARG A 478 13.53 53.21 65.84
CA ARG A 478 14.27 52.18 65.10
C ARG A 478 13.43 50.91 64.93
N GLU A 479 13.03 50.58 63.71
CA GLU A 479 12.51 49.25 63.38
C GLU A 479 13.62 48.18 63.48
N PRO A 480 13.25 46.92 63.79
CA PRO A 480 14.19 45.83 64.03
C PRO A 480 14.82 45.34 62.73
N LYS A 481 16.04 44.82 62.84
CA LYS A 481 16.79 44.20 61.75
C LYS A 481 15.98 43.13 61.01
N ASP A 482 15.85 43.30 59.70
CA ASP A 482 15.39 42.28 58.75
C ASP A 482 16.29 41.03 58.77
N GLU A 483 15.85 39.97 59.45
CA GLU A 483 16.37 38.60 59.28
C GLU A 483 15.62 37.81 58.18
N HIS A 484 14.61 38.39 57.53
CA HIS A 484 13.82 37.68 56.51
C HIS A 484 14.29 37.85 55.06
N ALA A 485 15.17 38.83 54.78
CA ALA A 485 15.71 39.02 53.43
C ALA A 485 16.77 37.97 53.02
N GLN A 486 17.35 37.21 53.96
CA GLN A 486 18.34 36.17 53.65
C GLN A 486 17.72 34.81 53.31
N THR A 487 16.45 34.56 53.63
CA THR A 487 15.83 33.24 53.41
C THR A 487 15.31 33.07 51.98
N LEU A 488 14.94 34.15 51.28
CA LEU A 488 14.44 34.07 49.89
C LEU A 488 15.54 33.90 48.82
N LEU A 489 16.81 34.16 49.15
CA LEU A 489 17.94 33.95 48.23
C LEU A 489 18.59 32.56 48.34
N ARG A 490 18.11 31.70 49.26
CA ARG A 490 18.62 30.33 49.42
C ARG A 490 17.83 29.27 48.68
N ILE A 491 16.63 29.58 48.19
CA ILE A 491 15.77 28.58 47.53
C ILE A 491 16.13 28.41 46.04
N ASP A 492 16.65 29.44 45.37
CA ASP A 492 17.01 29.38 43.95
C ASP A 492 18.31 28.60 43.63
N ASN A 493 19.07 28.14 44.64
CA ASN A 493 20.34 27.43 44.43
C ASN A 493 20.29 25.92 44.74
N SER A 494 19.12 25.34 45.04
CA SER A 494 18.99 23.92 45.38
C SER A 494 18.39 23.02 44.27
N GLU A 495 17.91 23.58 43.16
CA GLU A 495 17.27 22.81 42.06
C GLU A 495 18.14 22.63 40.81
N ALA A 496 19.46 22.86 40.90
CA ALA A 496 20.40 22.66 39.78
C ALA A 496 21.30 21.42 39.93
N ALA A 497 20.97 20.48 40.80
CA ALA A 497 21.69 19.21 40.91
C ALA A 497 20.77 18.05 41.31
N GLN A 498 20.05 17.49 40.34
CA GLN A 498 19.67 16.07 40.30
C GLN A 498 19.31 15.65 38.87
#